data_AF-A0A3R6KU24-F1
#
_entry.id   AF-A0A3R6KU24-F1
#
_cell.length_a   1.000
_cell.length_b   1.000
_cell.length_c   1.000
_cell.angle_alpha   90.00
_cell.angle_beta   90.00
_cell.angle_gamma   90.00
#
_symmetry.space_group_name_H-M   'P 1'
#
loop_
_entity.id
_entity.type
_entity.pdbx_description
1 polymer ?
#
loop_
_entity_poly.entity_id
_entity_poly.type
_entity_poly.pdbx_seq_one_letter_code
_entity_poly.pdbx_strand_id
1 'polypeptide(L)'
;MYTFLDNMFKVLKVTANNEQQKDLAALAICGNNLEAIAVLQKLHQYCVNIGDLQHAEEIQQEIVRLHNEISQEVLEKALRNRNNI
;
A
#
# COMPACT_ATOMS: atom_id res chain seq x y z
N MET A 1 9.76 4.18 10.78
CA MET A 1 8.88 2.98 10.72
C MET A 1 8.40 2.72 9.30
N TYR A 2 7.82 3.73 8.63
CA TYR A 2 7.33 3.62 7.24
C TYR A 2 8.41 3.15 6.23
N THR A 3 9.61 3.73 6.27
CA THR A 3 10.69 3.41 5.33
C THR A 3 11.32 2.03 5.54
N PHE A 4 11.36 1.52 6.77
CA PHE A 4 11.96 0.20 7.05
C PHE A 4 11.09 -0.92 6.48
N LEU A 5 9.79 -0.91 6.81
CA LEU A 5 8.87 -1.94 6.34
C LEU A 5 8.66 -1.87 4.83
N ASP A 6 8.51 -0.68 4.26
CA ASP A 6 8.43 -0.48 2.80
C ASP A 6 9.63 -1.07 2.06
N ASN A 7 10.85 -0.79 2.54
CA ASN A 7 12.07 -1.38 1.96
C ASN A 7 12.10 -2.90 2.11
N MET A 8 11.69 -3.44 3.26
CA MET A 8 11.65 -4.88 3.49
C MET A 8 10.64 -5.58 2.57
N PHE A 9 9.47 -4.97 2.34
CA PHE A 9 8.47 -5.53 1.43
C PHE A 9 8.93 -5.50 -0.02
N LYS A 10 9.64 -4.44 -0.45
CA LYS A 10 10.28 -4.38 -1.78
C LYS A 10 11.31 -5.49 -1.94
N VAL A 11 12.16 -5.73 -0.93
CA VAL A 11 13.12 -6.84 -0.95
C VAL A 11 12.40 -8.19 -1.00
N LEU A 12 11.37 -8.40 -0.20
CA LEU A 12 10.54 -9.62 -0.22
C LEU A 12 9.94 -9.86 -1.61
N LYS A 13 9.40 -8.81 -2.25
CA LYS A 13 8.82 -8.90 -3.59
C LYS A 13 9.87 -9.28 -4.65
N VAL A 14 11.06 -8.68 -4.59
CA VAL A 14 12.17 -8.97 -5.53
C VAL A 14 12.76 -10.36 -5.33
N THR A 15 12.81 -10.85 -4.09
CA THR A 15 13.43 -12.13 -3.75
C THR A 15 12.48 -13.33 -3.83
N ALA A 16 11.18 -13.09 -4.00
CA ALA A 16 10.17 -14.14 -4.15
C ALA A 16 10.39 -14.98 -5.42
N ASN A 17 10.64 -16.29 -5.25
CA ASN A 17 11.00 -17.19 -6.34
C ASN A 17 9.90 -18.18 -6.74
N ASN A 18 8.79 -18.22 -6.00
CA ASN A 18 7.63 -19.06 -6.27
C ASN A 18 6.32 -18.32 -5.99
N GLU A 19 5.20 -18.87 -6.48
CA GLU A 19 3.90 -18.19 -6.37
C GLU A 19 3.45 -17.96 -4.92
N GLN A 20 3.73 -18.88 -3.99
CA GLN A 20 3.37 -18.69 -2.57
C GLN A 20 4.13 -17.51 -1.94
N GLN A 21 5.43 -17.37 -2.26
CA GLN A 21 6.24 -16.25 -1.78
C GLN A 21 5.79 -14.92 -2.40
N LYS A 22 5.44 -14.91 -3.70
CA LYS A 22 4.92 -13.71 -4.37
C LYS A 22 3.58 -13.29 -3.78
N ASP A 23 2.71 -14.25 -3.47
CA ASP A 23 1.42 -14.01 -2.84
C ASP A 23 1.56 -13.48 -1.40
N LEU A 24 2.50 -14.04 -0.63
CA LEU A 24 2.80 -13.55 0.72
C LEU A 24 3.35 -12.12 0.69
N ALA A 25 4.26 -11.82 -0.25
CA ALA A 25 4.80 -10.47 -0.42
C ALA A 25 3.70 -9.46 -0.79
N ALA A 26 2.85 -9.79 -1.76
CA ALA A 26 1.72 -8.95 -2.15
C ALA A 26 0.73 -8.73 -0.99
N LEU A 27 0.42 -9.78 -0.22
CA LEU A 27 -0.46 -9.67 0.95
C LEU A 27 0.14 -8.75 2.02
N ALA A 28 1.44 -8.87 2.29
CA ALA A 28 2.12 -8.03 3.27
C ALA A 28 2.15 -6.55 2.86
N ILE A 29 2.42 -6.26 1.58
CA ILE A 29 2.36 -4.91 1.01
C ILE A 29 0.95 -4.33 1.17
N CYS A 30 -0.07 -5.08 0.75
CA CYS A 30 -1.46 -4.64 0.86
C CYS A 30 -1.88 -4.37 2.30
N GLY A 31 -1.55 -5.27 3.22
CA GLY A 31 -1.86 -5.13 4.65
C GLY A 31 -1.23 -3.87 5.26
N ASN A 32 0.06 -3.65 5.01
CA ASN A 32 0.77 -2.45 5.49
C ASN A 32 0.15 -1.16 4.96
N ASN A 33 -0.15 -1.11 3.65
CA ASN A 33 -0.72 0.09 3.05
C ASN A 33 -2.14 0.37 3.57
N LEU A 34 -2.96 -0.65 3.83
CA LEU A 34 -4.27 -0.50 4.45
C LEU A 34 -4.19 0.06 5.88
N GLU A 35 -3.26 -0.44 6.70
CA GLU A 35 -3.04 0.09 8.05
C GLU A 35 -2.59 1.55 8.01
N ALA A 36 -1.69 1.89 7.08
CA ALA A 36 -1.25 3.26 6.91
C ALA A 36 -2.37 4.19 6.44
N ILE A 37 -3.20 3.77 5.48
CA ILE A 37 -4.37 4.53 5.04
C ILE A 37 -5.29 4.82 6.23
N ALA A 38 -5.54 3.84 7.11
CA ALA A 38 -6.39 4.05 8.29
C ALA A 38 -5.82 5.10 9.26
N VAL A 39 -4.50 5.19 9.40
CA VAL A 39 -3.84 6.24 10.20
C VAL A 39 -3.93 7.59 9.49
N LEU A 40 -3.63 7.63 8.19
CA LEU A 40 -3.66 8.85 7.39
C LEU A 40 -5.07 9.44 7.31
N GLN A 41 -6.13 8.64 7.21
CA GLN A 41 -7.51 9.12 7.24
C GLN A 41 -7.85 9.85 8.54
N LYS A 42 -7.34 9.38 9.69
CA LYS A 42 -7.53 10.07 10.98
C LYS A 42 -6.77 11.40 11.01
N LEU A 43 -5.55 11.42 10.48
CA LEU A 43 -4.73 12.63 10.43
C LEU A 43 -5.33 13.66 9.46
N HIS A 44 -5.80 13.21 8.29
CA HIS A 44 -6.54 14.02 7.32
C HIS A 44 -7.73 14.70 8.01
N GLN A 45 -8.58 13.93 8.71
CA GLN A 45 -9.73 14.48 9.40
C GLN A 45 -9.33 15.50 10.47
N TYR A 46 -8.24 15.26 11.18
CA TYR A 46 -7.70 16.22 12.14
C TYR A 46 -7.31 17.54 11.46
N CYS A 47 -6.55 17.48 10.35
CA CYS A 47 -6.15 18.67 9.57
C CYS A 47 -7.38 19.45 9.07
N VAL A 48 -8.39 18.76 8.53
CA VAL A 48 -9.66 19.37 8.12
C VAL A 48 -10.33 20.09 9.28
N ASN A 49 -10.39 19.47 10.47
CA ASN A 49 -11.06 20.04 11.63
C ASN A 49 -10.40 21.32 12.15
N ILE A 50 -9.08 21.45 12.01
CA ILE A 50 -8.33 22.65 12.43
C ILE A 50 -8.20 23.70 11.32
N GLY A 51 -8.74 23.44 10.13
CA GLY A 51 -8.66 24.32 8.97
C GLY A 51 -7.32 24.29 8.23
N ASP A 52 -6.46 23.32 8.51
CA ASP A 52 -5.18 23.12 7.83
C ASP A 52 -5.37 22.35 6.52
N LEU A 53 -5.94 23.04 5.53
CA LEU A 53 -6.35 22.44 4.26
C LEU A 53 -5.18 22.00 3.39
N GLN A 54 -4.02 22.65 3.52
CA GLN A 54 -2.82 22.28 2.75
C GLN A 54 -2.35 20.88 3.14
N HIS A 55 -2.12 20.64 4.43
CA HIS A 55 -1.69 19.31 4.88
C HIS A 55 -2.79 18.25 4.69
N ALA A 56 -4.07 18.63 4.79
CA ALA A 56 -5.16 17.72 4.45
C ALA A 56 -5.06 17.25 2.99
N GLU A 57 -4.80 18.15 2.05
CA GLU A 57 -4.61 17.79 0.63
C GLU A 57 -3.40 16.86 0.43
N GLU A 58 -2.26 17.17 1.04
CA GLU A 58 -1.05 16.33 0.97
C GLU A 58 -1.31 14.91 1.49
N ILE A 59 -2.02 14.79 2.62
CA ILE A 59 -2.40 13.48 3.18
C ILE A 59 -3.36 12.74 2.24
N GLN A 60 -4.32 13.45 1.63
CA GLN A 60 -5.26 12.84 0.69
C GLN A 60 -4.56 12.30 -0.56
N GLN A 61 -3.58 13.02 -1.09
CA GLN A 61 -2.75 12.57 -2.22
C GLN A 61 -1.98 11.28 -1.85
N GLU A 62 -1.42 11.22 -0.64
CA GLU A 62 -0.73 10.02 -0.15
C GLU A 62 -1.68 8.82 0.02
N ILE A 63 -2.90 9.04 0.55
CA ILE A 63 -3.92 7.98 0.62
C ILE A 63 -4.26 7.43 -0.77
N VAL A 64 -4.39 8.30 -1.78
CA VAL A 64 -4.65 7.87 -3.17
C VAL A 64 -3.47 7.07 -3.71
N ARG A 65 -2.24 7.52 -3.48
CA ARG A 65 -1.02 6.82 -3.88
C ARG A 65 -0.98 5.39 -3.33
N LEU A 66 -1.29 5.21 -2.03
CA LEU A 66 -1.31 3.89 -1.39
C LEU A 66 -2.43 2.98 -1.92
N HIS A 67 -3.61 3.52 -2.20
CA HIS A 67 -4.70 2.75 -2.85
C HIS A 67 -4.31 2.28 -4.25
N ASN A 68 -3.57 3.10 -5.01
CA ASN A 68 -3.07 2.71 -6.33
C ASN A 68 -2.05 1.57 -6.24
N GLU A 69 -1.15 1.60 -5.26
CA GLU A 69 -0.22 0.49 -5.01
C GLU A 69 -0.96 -0.82 -4.68
N ILE A 70 -1.96 -0.77 -3.79
CA ILE A 70 -2.79 -1.95 -3.47
C ILE A 70 -3.47 -2.48 -4.74
N SER A 71 -4.06 -1.59 -5.54
CA SER A 71 -4.74 -1.97 -6.78
C SER A 71 -3.79 -2.64 -7.77
N GLN A 72 -2.54 -2.16 -7.84
CA GLN A 72 -1.51 -2.77 -8.68
C GLN A 72 -1.13 -4.17 -8.20
N GLU A 73 -0.93 -4.39 -6.89
CA GLU A 73 -0.63 -5.72 -6.34
C GLU A 73 -1.77 -6.73 -6.63
N VAL A 74 -3.03 -6.30 -6.49
CA VAL A 74 -4.21 -7.11 -6.80
C VAL A 74 -4.27 -7.45 -8.29
N LEU A 75 -4.00 -6.46 -9.15
CA LEU A 75 -3.99 -6.66 -10.61
C LEU A 75 -2.88 -7.63 -11.03
N GLU A 76 -1.66 -7.47 -10.50
CA GLU A 76 -0.54 -8.38 -10.77
C GLU A 76 -0.88 -9.83 -10.40
N LYS A 77 -1.50 -10.04 -9.22
CA LYS A 77 -1.98 -11.38 -8.82
C LYS A 77 -3.03 -11.93 -9.79
N ALA A 78 -4.03 -11.12 -10.16
CA ALA A 78 -5.09 -11.54 -11.07
C ALA A 78 -4.53 -11.95 -12.44
N LEU A 79 -3.53 -11.23 -12.95
CA LEU A 79 -2.85 -11.55 -14.21
C LEU A 79 -2.02 -12.84 -14.12
N ARG A 80 -1.27 -13.06 -13.02
CA ARG A 80 -0.54 -14.31 -12.80
C ARG A 80 -1.47 -15.52 -12.79
N ASN A 81 -2.61 -15.41 -12.13
CA ASN A 81 -3.62 -16.48 -12.10
C ASN A 81 -4.18 -16.81 -13.49
N ARG A 82 -4.32 -15.81 -14.37
CA ARG A 82 -4.77 -16.05 -15.76
C ARG A 82 -3.71 -16.73 -16.62
N ASN A 83 -2.43 -16.46 -16.39
CA ASN A 83 -1.32 -17.02 -17.17
C ASN A 83 -0.90 -18.43 -16.73
N ASN A 84 -1.39 -18.89 -15.56
CA ASN A 84 -1.15 -20.23 -15.03
C ASN A 84 -2.30 -21.23 -15.35
N ILE A 85 -3.26 -20.82 -16.17
CA ILE A 85 -4.37 -21.63 -16.71
C ILE A 85 -4.09 -21.91 -18.19
#